data_AF-A0A813F840-F1
#
_entry.id   AF-A0A813F840-F1
#
_cell.length_a   1.000
_cell.length_b   1.000
_cell.length_c   1.000
_cell.angle_alpha   90.00
_cell.angle_beta   90.00
_cell.angle_gamma   90.00
#
_symmetry.space_group_name_H-M   'P 1'
#
loop_
_entity.id
_entity.type
_entity.pdbx_description
1 polymer ?
#
loop_
_entity_poly.entity_id
_entity_poly.type
_entity_poly.pdbx_seq_one_letter_code
_entity_poly.pdbx_strand_id
1 'polypeptide(L)'
;MCRCHGRRAGPVQSLAARICAAACRPESSPWSAHVHGCGAAAVLGAAPAAFADKIDDAATKLSEASYPFLKEIDWTSPVYGSLPNANPVKVLAVINKALVMGASMDSAALKKGVLAHASAIGHVDSKGMIPLPDYTAINAAIGHMVASVPKKQVIDVFNAAGDVVRKEEVGAYMKSLVNSGDAEAAYKAFWEFKDVVAAAQR
;
A
#
# COMPACT_ATOMS: atom_id res chain seq x y z
N MET A 1 39.40 1.35 13.88
CA MET A 1 40.85 1.22 14.09
C MET A 1 41.11 0.25 15.23
N CYS A 2 41.39 -1.02 14.94
CA CYS A 2 41.87 -1.98 15.94
C CYS A 2 43.39 -2.04 15.85
N ARG A 3 44.06 -1.62 16.92
CA ARG A 3 45.51 -1.69 17.10
C ARG A 3 45.93 -3.15 17.31
N CYS A 4 46.65 -3.73 16.37
CA CYS A 4 47.45 -4.93 16.59
C CYS A 4 48.74 -4.54 17.34
N HIS A 5 48.86 -4.88 18.62
CA HIS A 5 50.16 -4.88 19.31
C HIS A 5 50.83 -6.22 19.08
N GLY A 6 51.81 -6.22 18.17
CA GLY A 6 52.69 -7.35 17.93
C GLY A 6 53.59 -7.61 19.13
N ARG A 7 53.59 -8.85 19.62
CA ARG A 7 54.61 -9.36 20.54
C ARG A 7 55.32 -10.54 19.86
N ARG A 8 56.54 -10.21 19.41
CA ARG A 8 57.72 -11.01 19.04
C ARG A 8 57.55 -12.54 18.90
N ALA A 9 57.76 -13.05 17.69
CA ALA A 9 58.06 -14.45 17.41
C ALA A 9 59.59 -14.69 17.46
N GLY A 10 60.02 -15.69 18.23
CA GLY A 10 61.35 -16.29 18.14
C GLY A 10 61.41 -17.35 17.03
N PRO A 11 62.60 -17.83 16.64
CA PRO A 11 62.79 -18.54 15.38
C PRO A 11 63.01 -20.04 15.61
N VAL A 12 61.96 -20.87 15.61
CA VAL A 12 62.12 -22.33 15.58
C VAL A 12 60.91 -23.01 14.89
N GLN A 13 61.18 -23.63 13.73
CA GLN A 13 60.63 -24.89 13.17
C GLN A 13 59.11 -25.15 13.33
N SER A 14 58.33 -25.26 12.25
CA SER A 14 58.18 -26.41 11.35
C SER A 14 56.81 -27.06 11.53
N LEU A 15 56.07 -27.15 10.42
CA LEU A 15 55.18 -28.26 10.05
C LEU A 15 54.11 -28.72 11.06
N ALA A 16 52.87 -28.21 10.93
CA ALA A 16 51.66 -29.01 11.11
C ALA A 16 50.44 -28.27 10.59
N ALA A 17 50.07 -28.56 9.35
CA ALA A 17 48.71 -28.39 8.89
C ALA A 17 47.79 -29.36 9.65
N ARG A 18 46.58 -28.91 10.00
CA ARG A 18 45.27 -29.56 9.72
C ARG A 18 44.27 -29.44 10.87
N ILE A 19 43.06 -29.05 10.47
CA ILE A 19 41.75 -29.43 11.04
C ILE A 19 41.39 -28.76 12.38
N CYS A 20 40.48 -27.79 12.35
CA CYS A 20 39.06 -28.08 12.58
C CYS A 20 38.23 -26.80 12.38
N ALA A 21 37.47 -26.77 11.28
CA ALA A 21 36.34 -25.87 11.15
C ALA A 21 35.19 -26.46 11.98
N ALA A 22 34.82 -25.79 13.08
CA ALA A 22 33.47 -25.76 13.66
C ALA A 22 33.53 -25.21 15.09
N ALA A 23 33.33 -23.89 15.25
CA ALA A 23 32.68 -23.29 16.42
C ALA A 23 32.76 -21.76 16.33
N CYS A 24 31.77 -21.17 15.66
CA CYS A 24 31.21 -19.85 16.01
C CYS A 24 30.07 -19.57 15.02
N ARG A 25 28.85 -19.96 15.39
CA ARG A 25 27.63 -19.41 14.80
C ARG A 25 27.42 -18.01 15.40
N PRO A 26 27.35 -16.93 14.61
CA PRO A 26 26.68 -15.71 15.03
C PRO A 26 25.21 -15.78 14.60
N GLU A 27 24.34 -15.57 15.57
CA GLU A 27 22.91 -15.29 15.39
C GLU A 27 22.72 -14.10 14.44
N SER A 28 22.17 -14.31 13.25
CA SER A 28 21.94 -13.24 12.27
C SER A 28 20.60 -12.56 12.53
N SER A 29 20.64 -11.41 13.21
CA SER A 29 19.54 -10.44 13.23
C SER A 29 19.42 -9.76 11.85
N PRO A 30 18.24 -9.72 11.20
CA PRO A 30 18.09 -9.28 9.81
C PRO A 30 18.13 -7.75 9.59
N TRP A 31 18.49 -6.95 10.59
CA TRP A 31 18.45 -5.48 10.49
C TRP A 31 19.83 -4.86 10.69
N SER A 32 20.73 -5.01 9.72
CA SER A 32 21.84 -4.06 9.48
C SER A 32 22.66 -4.46 8.26
N ALA A 33 22.38 -3.81 7.12
CA ALA A 33 23.36 -3.65 6.04
C ALA A 33 23.01 -2.38 5.23
N HIS A 34 23.47 -1.23 5.71
CA HIS A 34 23.65 -0.06 4.84
C HIS A 34 24.97 -0.25 4.09
N VAL A 35 24.89 -0.55 2.79
CA VAL A 35 26.05 -0.53 1.91
C VAL A 35 25.96 0.76 1.08
N HIS A 36 26.88 1.69 1.34
CA HIS A 36 27.12 2.84 0.48
C HIS A 36 27.99 2.36 -0.70
N GLY A 37 27.47 2.46 -1.92
CA GLY A 37 28.20 2.18 -3.16
C GLY A 37 27.88 3.26 -4.18
N CYS A 38 28.85 4.13 -4.42
CA CYS A 38 28.81 5.23 -5.38
C CYS A 38 29.21 4.72 -6.78
N GLY A 39 28.45 5.09 -7.82
CA GLY A 39 28.94 5.14 -9.21
C GLY A 39 28.22 4.27 -10.24
N ALA A 40 27.36 4.89 -11.06
CA ALA A 40 27.33 4.73 -12.52
C ALA A 40 26.45 5.82 -13.14
N ALA A 41 26.99 6.53 -14.14
CA ALA A 41 26.31 7.58 -14.89
C ALA A 41 25.55 7.02 -16.10
N ALA A 42 24.51 7.77 -16.50
CA ALA A 42 23.86 7.85 -17.81
C ALA A 42 23.15 6.59 -18.37
N VAL A 43 21.80 6.62 -18.37
CA VAL A 43 20.99 6.83 -19.60
C VAL A 43 19.66 7.48 -19.18
N LEU A 44 19.50 8.80 -19.38
CA LEU A 44 18.17 9.41 -19.40
C LEU A 44 17.53 9.07 -20.74
N GLY A 45 17.03 7.84 -20.86
CA GLY A 45 15.97 7.56 -21.81
C GLY A 45 14.76 8.37 -21.34
N ALA A 46 14.44 9.43 -22.08
CA ALA A 46 13.16 10.10 -21.93
C ALA A 46 12.08 9.04 -22.23
N ALA A 47 11.57 8.40 -21.18
CA ALA A 47 10.26 7.78 -21.24
C ALA A 47 9.33 8.86 -21.82
N PRO A 48 8.50 8.54 -22.83
CA PRO A 48 7.63 9.53 -23.44
C PRO A 48 6.91 10.25 -22.31
N ALA A 49 6.98 11.59 -22.33
CA ALA A 49 6.37 12.46 -21.34
C ALA A 49 5.07 11.81 -20.91
N ALA A 50 5.04 11.39 -19.64
CA ALA A 50 3.85 10.85 -19.02
C ALA A 50 2.70 11.71 -19.54
N PHE A 51 1.72 11.08 -20.20
CA PHE A 51 0.42 11.73 -20.32
C PHE A 51 0.18 12.36 -18.95
N ALA A 52 0.01 13.68 -18.88
CA ALA A 52 -0.34 14.35 -17.63
C ALA A 52 -1.32 13.42 -16.92
N ASP A 53 -0.93 12.96 -15.73
CA ASP A 53 -1.39 11.67 -15.24
C ASP A 53 -2.90 11.72 -15.04
N LYS A 54 -3.64 11.12 -15.98
CA LYS A 54 -5.11 11.25 -16.02
C LYS A 54 -5.74 10.72 -14.75
N ILE A 55 -5.06 9.80 -14.05
CA ILE A 55 -5.49 9.29 -12.76
C ILE A 55 -5.41 10.39 -11.70
N ASP A 56 -4.36 11.20 -11.67
CA ASP A 56 -4.19 12.29 -10.69
C ASP A 56 -5.24 13.40 -10.89
N ASP A 57 -5.50 13.76 -12.15
CA ASP A 57 -6.57 14.72 -12.50
C ASP A 57 -7.96 14.19 -12.10
N ALA A 58 -8.22 12.90 -12.36
CA ALA A 58 -9.47 12.27 -11.99
C ALA A 58 -9.60 12.09 -10.46
N ALA A 59 -8.49 11.83 -9.76
CA ALA A 59 -8.45 11.73 -8.30
C ALA A 59 -8.76 13.08 -7.65
N THR A 60 -8.29 14.19 -8.23
CA THR A 60 -8.64 15.53 -7.77
C THR A 60 -10.16 15.74 -7.84
N LYS A 61 -10.78 15.44 -8.99
CA LYS A 61 -12.24 15.55 -9.17
C LYS A 61 -13.02 14.64 -8.22
N LEU A 62 -12.58 13.39 -8.07
CA LEU A 62 -13.16 12.45 -7.11
C LEU A 62 -13.10 13.03 -5.71
N SER A 63 -11.94 13.55 -5.31
CA SER A 63 -11.70 14.01 -3.96
C SER A 63 -12.54 15.22 -3.63
N GLU A 64 -12.59 16.22 -4.51
CA GLU A 64 -13.45 17.41 -4.34
C GLU A 64 -14.94 17.04 -4.23
N ALA A 65 -15.43 16.15 -5.09
CA ALA A 65 -16.83 15.75 -5.10
C ALA A 65 -17.23 14.84 -3.92
N SER A 66 -16.28 14.06 -3.39
CA SER A 66 -16.55 13.11 -2.29
C SER A 66 -16.09 13.59 -0.91
N TYR A 67 -15.37 14.71 -0.81
CA TYR A 67 -14.91 15.25 0.47
C TYR A 67 -16.06 15.67 1.40
N PRO A 68 -17.20 16.22 0.93
CA PRO A 68 -18.38 16.43 1.78
C PRO A 68 -18.82 15.13 2.47
N PHE A 69 -19.05 14.06 1.69
CA PHE A 69 -19.36 12.72 2.21
C PHE A 69 -18.29 12.19 3.18
N LEU A 70 -16.99 12.35 2.85
CA LEU A 70 -15.88 11.89 3.70
C LEU A 70 -15.92 12.50 5.12
N LYS A 71 -16.33 13.77 5.23
CA LYS A 71 -16.44 14.49 6.51
C LYS A 71 -17.63 14.05 7.37
N GLU A 72 -18.64 13.45 6.77
CA GLU A 72 -19.84 12.96 7.48
C GLU A 72 -19.61 11.61 8.15
N ILE A 73 -18.59 10.87 7.69
CA ILE A 73 -18.22 9.57 8.23
C ILE A 73 -17.59 9.73 9.60
N ASP A 74 -18.15 9.04 10.61
CA ASP A 74 -17.51 8.91 11.92
C ASP A 74 -16.43 7.82 11.88
N TRP A 75 -15.20 8.22 11.56
CA TRP A 75 -14.02 7.34 11.49
C TRP A 75 -13.64 6.68 12.82
N THR A 76 -14.24 7.09 13.94
CA THR A 76 -14.00 6.51 15.27
C THR A 76 -15.02 5.42 15.63
N SER A 77 -16.03 5.21 14.78
CA SER A 77 -17.11 4.26 15.04
C SER A 77 -16.61 2.81 15.12
N PRO A 78 -17.06 2.02 16.11
CA PRO A 78 -16.68 0.61 16.24
C PRO A 78 -17.26 -0.27 15.12
N VAL A 79 -18.18 0.26 14.29
CA VAL A 79 -18.82 -0.49 13.21
C VAL A 79 -17.81 -1.13 12.25
N TYR A 80 -16.68 -0.45 12.00
CA TYR A 80 -15.65 -0.93 11.07
C TYR A 80 -14.82 -2.10 11.61
N GLY A 81 -14.88 -2.37 12.91
CA GLY A 81 -14.18 -3.47 13.56
C GLY A 81 -14.94 -4.80 13.53
N SER A 82 -16.14 -4.86 12.96
CA SER A 82 -17.00 -6.05 13.03
C SER A 82 -17.62 -6.43 11.67
N LEU A 83 -17.66 -7.73 11.40
CA LEU A 83 -18.40 -8.32 10.29
C LEU A 83 -19.43 -9.31 10.87
N PRO A 84 -20.61 -8.81 11.29
CA PRO A 84 -21.58 -9.63 12.03
C PRO A 84 -22.04 -10.82 11.19
N ASN A 85 -21.92 -12.02 11.78
CA ASN A 85 -22.32 -13.30 11.18
C ASN A 85 -21.62 -13.64 9.85
N ALA A 86 -20.47 -13.04 9.56
CA ALA A 86 -19.70 -13.38 8.36
C ALA A 86 -19.11 -14.79 8.45
N ASN A 87 -19.19 -15.54 7.36
CA ASN A 87 -18.59 -16.87 7.27
C ASN A 87 -17.05 -16.77 7.22
N PRO A 88 -16.30 -17.35 8.19
CA PRO A 88 -14.84 -17.21 8.24
C PRO A 88 -14.10 -17.76 7.01
N VAL A 89 -14.62 -18.81 6.38
CA VAL A 89 -14.02 -19.40 5.16
C VAL A 89 -14.18 -18.44 3.98
N LYS A 90 -15.34 -17.79 3.87
CA LYS A 90 -15.55 -16.76 2.84
C LYS A 90 -14.69 -15.51 3.08
N VAL A 91 -14.54 -15.09 4.34
CA VAL A 91 -13.62 -13.99 4.70
C VAL A 91 -12.18 -14.32 4.30
N LEU A 92 -11.70 -15.53 4.59
CA LEU A 92 -10.38 -15.98 4.16
C LEU A 92 -10.24 -15.99 2.63
N ALA A 93 -11.30 -16.32 1.89
CA ALA A 93 -11.29 -16.24 0.43
C ALA A 93 -11.11 -14.80 -0.07
N VAL A 94 -11.75 -13.81 0.55
CA VAL A 94 -11.54 -12.39 0.24
C VAL A 94 -10.09 -11.99 0.48
N ILE A 95 -9.54 -12.34 1.65
CA ILE A 95 -8.15 -12.03 2.01
C ILE A 95 -7.19 -12.67 0.99
N ASN A 96 -7.42 -13.93 0.62
CA ASN A 96 -6.60 -14.62 -0.38
C ASN A 96 -6.61 -13.89 -1.73
N LYS A 97 -7.78 -13.44 -2.22
CA LYS A 97 -7.88 -12.66 -3.46
C LYS A 97 -7.15 -11.31 -3.34
N ALA A 98 -7.28 -10.62 -2.21
CA ALA A 98 -6.59 -9.36 -1.96
C ALA A 98 -5.06 -9.54 -1.92
N LEU A 99 -4.55 -10.62 -1.32
CA LEU A 99 -3.12 -10.94 -1.30
C LEU A 99 -2.58 -11.25 -2.71
N VAL A 100 -3.33 -12.02 -3.51
CA VAL A 100 -2.95 -12.29 -4.91
C VAL A 100 -2.91 -11.01 -5.75
N MET A 101 -3.89 -10.11 -5.56
CA MET A 101 -3.90 -8.80 -6.21
C MET A 101 -2.71 -7.94 -5.74
N GLY A 102 -2.49 -7.84 -4.43
CA GLY A 102 -1.40 -7.06 -3.84
C GLY A 102 -0.01 -7.53 -4.28
N ALA A 103 0.20 -8.85 -4.40
CA ALA A 103 1.45 -9.42 -4.92
C ALA A 103 1.70 -9.11 -6.40
N SER A 104 0.65 -8.75 -7.15
CA SER A 104 0.72 -8.43 -8.59
C SER A 104 0.83 -6.92 -8.86
N MET A 105 0.63 -6.07 -7.84
CA MET A 105 0.73 -4.63 -7.97
C MET A 105 2.15 -4.18 -8.32
N ASP A 106 2.27 -3.06 -9.03
CA ASP A 106 3.56 -2.40 -9.19
C ASP A 106 4.10 -1.96 -7.81
N SER A 107 5.33 -2.37 -7.51
CA SER A 107 5.93 -2.13 -6.19
C SER A 107 6.15 -0.65 -5.87
N ALA A 108 6.39 0.19 -6.89
CA ALA A 108 6.54 1.63 -6.69
C ALA A 108 5.19 2.29 -6.43
N ALA A 109 4.13 1.89 -7.16
CA ALA A 109 2.77 2.32 -6.89
C ALA A 109 2.32 1.91 -5.47
N LEU A 110 2.56 0.66 -5.07
CA LEU A 110 2.23 0.18 -3.72
C LEU A 110 2.96 0.98 -2.63
N LYS A 111 4.27 1.22 -2.81
CA LYS A 111 5.06 2.05 -1.87
C LYS A 111 4.50 3.47 -1.77
N LYS A 112 4.14 4.11 -2.89
CA LYS A 112 3.52 5.44 -2.90
C LYS A 112 2.20 5.44 -2.13
N GLY A 113 1.34 4.45 -2.34
CA GLY A 113 0.08 4.31 -1.62
C GLY A 113 0.27 4.18 -0.11
N VAL A 114 1.22 3.35 0.33
CA VAL A 114 1.54 3.21 1.77
C VAL A 114 2.03 4.53 2.37
N LEU A 115 2.92 5.24 1.68
CA LEU A 115 3.44 6.52 2.18
C LEU A 115 2.38 7.63 2.19
N ALA A 116 1.46 7.64 1.23
CA ALA A 116 0.34 8.59 1.22
C ALA A 116 -0.56 8.42 2.45
N HIS A 117 -0.91 7.18 2.79
CA HIS A 117 -1.69 6.90 4.01
C HIS A 117 -0.91 7.23 5.29
N ALA A 118 0.38 6.88 5.35
CA ALA A 118 1.21 7.20 6.52
C ALA A 118 1.34 8.72 6.75
N SER A 119 1.47 9.50 5.67
CA SER A 119 1.46 10.96 5.73
C SER A 119 0.13 11.50 6.23
N ALA A 120 -0.98 11.02 5.67
CA ALA A 120 -2.32 11.47 6.03
C ALA A 120 -2.65 11.21 7.51
N ILE A 121 -2.23 10.06 8.07
CA ILE A 121 -2.37 9.75 9.50
C ILE A 121 -1.64 10.77 10.37
N GLY A 122 -0.51 11.30 9.91
CA GLY A 122 0.22 12.38 10.58
C GLY A 122 -0.52 13.71 10.64
N HIS A 123 -1.58 13.88 9.84
CA HIS A 123 -2.35 15.12 9.73
C HIS A 123 -3.83 14.96 10.14
N VAL A 124 -4.21 13.83 10.75
CA VAL A 124 -5.60 13.62 11.21
C VAL A 124 -6.01 14.62 12.28
N ASP A 125 -7.25 15.08 12.23
CA ASP A 125 -7.86 15.87 13.29
C ASP A 125 -8.37 14.99 14.44
N SER A 126 -8.99 15.63 15.46
CA SER A 126 -9.53 14.92 16.64
C SER A 126 -10.70 13.99 16.34
N LYS A 127 -11.27 14.03 15.14
CA LYS A 127 -12.34 13.15 14.67
C LYS A 127 -11.84 12.08 13.70
N GLY A 128 -10.52 11.98 13.51
CA GLY A 128 -9.91 11.06 12.55
C GLY A 128 -10.04 11.52 11.09
N MET A 129 -10.43 12.76 10.85
CA MET A 129 -10.57 13.31 9.50
C MET A 129 -9.23 13.81 8.99
N ILE A 130 -8.95 13.54 7.71
CA ILE A 130 -7.73 13.98 7.02
C ILE A 130 -8.00 15.25 6.18
N PRO A 131 -6.98 16.09 5.93
CA PRO A 131 -7.09 17.22 5.00
C PRO A 131 -7.38 16.78 3.55
N LEU A 132 -8.07 17.63 2.79
CA LEU A 132 -8.37 17.38 1.37
C LEU A 132 -7.13 17.04 0.52
N PRO A 133 -5.98 17.74 0.65
CA PRO A 133 -4.78 17.38 -0.12
C PRO A 133 -4.28 15.95 0.15
N ASP A 134 -4.36 15.49 1.40
CA ASP A 134 -3.97 14.13 1.76
C ASP A 134 -4.95 13.10 1.21
N TYR A 135 -6.25 13.40 1.25
CA TYR A 135 -7.28 12.55 0.63
C TYR A 135 -7.08 12.42 -0.88
N THR A 136 -6.77 13.53 -1.56
CA THR A 136 -6.45 13.53 -3.00
C THR A 136 -5.22 12.68 -3.31
N ALA A 137 -4.15 12.81 -2.51
CA ALA A 137 -2.94 12.01 -2.67
C ALA A 137 -3.22 10.51 -2.47
N ILE A 138 -4.06 10.15 -1.50
CA ILE A 138 -4.51 8.77 -1.27
C ILE A 138 -5.28 8.24 -2.49
N ASN A 139 -6.27 8.98 -2.98
CA ASN A 139 -7.10 8.55 -4.12
C ASN A 139 -6.26 8.37 -5.39
N ALA A 140 -5.35 9.29 -5.68
CA ALA A 140 -4.42 9.19 -6.79
C ALA A 140 -3.55 7.92 -6.68
N ALA A 141 -2.93 7.72 -5.50
CA ALA A 141 -2.08 6.55 -5.28
C ALA A 141 -2.86 5.22 -5.37
N ILE A 142 -4.08 5.15 -4.88
CA ILE A 142 -4.96 3.97 -5.02
C ILE A 142 -5.30 3.74 -6.50
N GLY A 143 -5.62 4.80 -7.25
CA GLY A 143 -5.84 4.70 -8.70
C GLY A 143 -4.66 4.04 -9.43
N HIS A 144 -3.43 4.47 -9.11
CA HIS A 144 -2.20 3.90 -9.63
C HIS A 144 -1.99 2.43 -9.24
N MET A 145 -2.25 2.10 -7.97
CA MET A 145 -2.19 0.72 -7.49
C MET A 145 -3.16 -0.19 -8.26
N VAL A 146 -4.39 0.26 -8.48
CA VAL A 146 -5.42 -0.51 -9.21
C VAL A 146 -5.11 -0.61 -10.71
N ALA A 147 -4.64 0.46 -11.35
CA ALA A 147 -4.21 0.44 -12.75
C ALA A 147 -3.02 -0.51 -12.97
N SER A 148 -2.22 -0.76 -11.94
CA SER A 148 -1.05 -1.64 -12.00
C SER A 148 -1.36 -3.14 -11.94
N VAL A 149 -2.63 -3.57 -11.91
CA VAL A 149 -2.98 -5.00 -11.89
C VAL A 149 -4.00 -5.35 -12.98
N PRO A 150 -4.05 -6.62 -13.43
CA PRO A 150 -5.08 -7.05 -14.36
C PRO A 150 -6.48 -6.81 -13.80
N LYS A 151 -7.38 -6.27 -14.64
CA LYS A 151 -8.80 -6.02 -14.30
C LYS A 151 -9.48 -7.19 -13.60
N LYS A 152 -9.18 -8.42 -14.05
CA LYS A 152 -9.73 -9.64 -13.47
C LYS A 152 -9.46 -9.76 -11.96
N GLN A 153 -8.27 -9.39 -11.49
CA GLN A 153 -7.94 -9.50 -10.06
C GLN A 153 -8.75 -8.51 -9.22
N VAL A 154 -8.98 -7.29 -9.73
CA VAL A 154 -9.84 -6.29 -9.08
C VAL A 154 -11.27 -6.82 -8.94
N ILE A 155 -11.80 -7.38 -10.02
CA ILE A 155 -13.17 -7.95 -10.04
C ILE A 155 -13.27 -9.21 -9.17
N ASP A 156 -12.24 -10.06 -9.13
CA ASP A 156 -12.20 -11.24 -8.26
C ASP A 156 -12.29 -10.84 -6.77
N VAL A 157 -11.58 -9.77 -6.36
CA VAL A 157 -11.67 -9.22 -5.00
C VAL A 157 -13.06 -8.64 -4.73
N PHE A 158 -13.59 -7.84 -5.65
CA PHE A 158 -14.92 -7.24 -5.53
C PHE A 158 -16.03 -8.29 -5.36
N ASN A 159 -16.02 -9.32 -6.20
CA ASN A 159 -17.01 -10.40 -6.15
C ASN A 159 -16.89 -11.22 -4.86
N ALA A 160 -15.66 -11.58 -4.46
CA ALA A 160 -15.45 -12.30 -3.21
C ALA A 160 -15.93 -11.49 -2.00
N ALA A 161 -15.69 -10.17 -1.98
CA ALA A 161 -16.19 -9.30 -0.92
C ALA A 161 -17.71 -9.21 -0.93
N GLY A 162 -18.35 -9.16 -2.12
CA GLY A 162 -19.80 -9.18 -2.27
C GLY A 162 -20.48 -10.45 -1.72
N ASP A 163 -19.77 -11.58 -1.66
CA ASP A 163 -20.27 -12.83 -1.07
C ASP A 163 -20.21 -12.86 0.47
N VAL A 164 -19.50 -11.90 1.07
CA VAL A 164 -19.31 -11.74 2.53
C VAL A 164 -20.14 -10.56 3.03
N VAL A 165 -20.10 -9.45 2.30
CA VAL A 165 -20.82 -8.24 2.65
C VAL A 165 -22.27 -8.41 2.24
N ARG A 166 -23.16 -8.38 3.23
CA ARG A 166 -24.61 -8.23 3.07
C ARG A 166 -24.92 -6.86 2.47
N LYS A 167 -24.70 -6.71 1.16
CA LYS A 167 -24.55 -5.42 0.48
C LYS A 167 -25.80 -4.55 0.61
N GLU A 168 -26.99 -5.15 0.59
CA GLU A 168 -28.24 -4.43 0.76
C GLU A 168 -28.35 -3.83 2.17
N GLU A 169 -28.09 -4.63 3.21
CA GLU A 169 -28.27 -4.18 4.59
C GLU A 169 -27.12 -3.30 5.08
N VAL A 170 -25.88 -3.67 4.75
CA VAL A 170 -24.70 -2.86 5.08
C VAL A 170 -24.73 -1.55 4.30
N GLY A 171 -25.05 -1.59 3.00
CA GLY A 171 -25.13 -0.39 2.17
C GLY A 171 -26.23 0.57 2.63
N ALA A 172 -27.43 0.06 2.91
CA ALA A 172 -28.53 0.88 3.44
C ALA A 172 -28.19 1.46 4.82
N TYR A 173 -27.59 0.66 5.71
CA TYR A 173 -27.17 1.11 7.03
C TYR A 173 -26.10 2.21 6.93
N MET A 174 -25.03 2.00 6.18
CA MET A 174 -23.95 2.99 6.04
C MET A 174 -24.45 4.29 5.39
N LYS A 175 -25.32 4.21 4.37
CA LYS A 175 -25.94 5.38 3.75
C LYS A 175 -26.86 6.14 4.71
N SER A 176 -27.50 5.45 5.67
CA SER A 176 -28.37 6.08 6.67
C SER A 176 -27.61 6.94 7.71
N LEU A 177 -26.29 6.79 7.80
CA LEU A 177 -25.44 7.52 8.74
C LEU A 177 -24.90 8.84 8.16
N VAL A 178 -25.17 9.13 6.88
CA VAL A 178 -24.63 10.26 6.12
C VAL A 178 -25.74 10.97 5.34
N ASN A 179 -25.43 12.09 4.70
CA ASN A 179 -26.33 12.74 3.77
C ASN A 179 -26.43 11.93 2.47
N SER A 180 -27.66 11.58 2.08
CA SER A 180 -27.92 10.78 0.87
C SER A 180 -27.41 11.46 -0.41
N GLY A 181 -27.52 12.78 -0.51
CA GLY A 181 -27.10 13.54 -1.69
C GLY A 181 -25.57 13.55 -1.84
N ASP A 182 -24.85 13.78 -0.75
CA ASP A 182 -23.38 13.76 -0.75
C ASP A 182 -22.84 12.36 -1.03
N ALA A 183 -23.47 11.32 -0.47
CA ALA A 183 -23.12 9.93 -0.76
C ALA A 183 -23.35 9.56 -2.24
N GLU A 184 -24.46 10.01 -2.83
CA GLU A 184 -24.76 9.79 -4.26
C GLU A 184 -23.79 10.55 -5.18
N ALA A 185 -23.43 11.79 -4.82
CA ALA A 185 -22.45 12.59 -5.54
C ALA A 185 -21.05 11.92 -5.49
N ALA A 186 -20.62 11.46 -4.31
CA ALA A 186 -19.39 10.72 -4.12
C ALA A 186 -19.36 9.44 -4.96
N TYR A 187 -20.46 8.67 -4.95
CA TYR A 187 -20.57 7.44 -5.74
C TYR A 187 -20.50 7.73 -7.24
N LYS A 188 -21.20 8.74 -7.73
CA LYS A 188 -21.13 9.15 -9.14
C LYS A 188 -19.70 9.52 -9.54
N ALA A 189 -19.01 10.34 -8.75
CA ALA A 189 -17.64 10.74 -9.01
C ALA A 189 -16.68 9.53 -8.99
N PHE A 190 -16.93 8.55 -8.11
CA PHE A 190 -16.19 7.28 -8.10
C PHE A 190 -16.38 6.49 -9.42
N TRP A 191 -17.59 6.45 -9.99
CA TRP A 191 -17.82 5.79 -11.28
C TRP A 191 -17.07 6.47 -12.43
N GLU A 192 -16.95 7.80 -12.41
CA GLU A 192 -16.16 8.53 -13.41
C GLU A 192 -14.66 8.29 -13.21
N PHE A 193 -14.17 8.32 -11.97
CA PHE A 193 -12.77 8.03 -11.63
C PHE A 193 -12.34 6.62 -12.06
N LYS A 194 -13.14 5.59 -11.74
CA LYS A 194 -12.80 4.21 -12.06
C LYS A 194 -12.79 3.91 -13.55
N ASP A 195 -13.50 4.70 -14.38
CA ASP A 195 -13.37 4.58 -15.85
C ASP A 195 -12.02 5.09 -16.35
N VAL A 196 -11.48 6.15 -15.75
CA VAL A 196 -10.13 6.65 -16.05
C VAL A 196 -9.07 5.64 -15.61
N VAL A 197 -9.20 5.09 -14.40
CA VAL A 197 -8.29 4.04 -13.89
C VAL A 197 -8.34 2.81 -14.81
N ALA A 198 -9.53 2.36 -15.21
CA ALA A 198 -9.67 1.21 -16.10
C ALA A 198 -9.05 1.44 -17.48
N ALA A 199 -9.09 2.68 -18.00
CA ALA A 199 -8.46 3.02 -19.28
C ALA A 199 -6.92 3.03 -19.21
N ALA A 200 -6.34 3.23 -18.02
CA ALA A 200 -4.91 3.18 -17.77
C ALA A 200 -4.42 1.81 -17.25
N GLN A 201 -5.33 0.86 -17.06
CA GLN A 201 -5.04 -0.43 -16.45
C GLN A 201 -4.28 -1.36 -17.41
N ARG A 202 -3.26 -2.05 -16.89
CA ARG A 202 -2.45 -3.02 -17.67
C ARG A 202 -3.03 -4.43 -17.73
#